data_AF-A0A7S3TIJ2-F1
#
_entry.id   AF-A0A7S3TIJ2-F1
#
_cell.length_a   1.000
_cell.length_b   1.000
_cell.length_c   1.000
_cell.angle_alpha   90.00
_cell.angle_beta   90.00
_cell.angle_gamma   90.00
#
_symmetry.space_group_name_H-M   'P 1'
#
loop_
_entity.id
_entity.type
_entity.pdbx_description
1 polymer ?
#
loop_
_entity_poly.entity_id
_entity_poly.type
_entity_poly.pdbx_seq_one_letter_code
_entity_poly.pdbx_strand_id
1 'polypeptide(L)'
;MFGLIAAAYALLSDADVRRAQRRRPGSQFVASTVHGMGHLLNRHLRRMSERFEECDAFDAETLWSLRRRLAELADPELIAIYPHGDGRSPRRVNGTAAQRPADATLHAVQRDGLCHEVVLALVHHLAEETRASLLASGGGSALPLLPTRHHEEHHEEGGEEEGTAAAAEGERSRVFSEYRSQVSCQQCHTGAVAAAWRDATLPPPLPVDPVEPGRERLRSCDYQADPPCGPCDGLGGPRWGDTSEDVSPVRCEAVASPTQVPPSARLPGRYPRQGRASVNGGTRSPVAVRPDQPGNYAPMHATLYLGWSRGAARQRYDFRSGKGARTASQIYLQSGAQQRRNESGAMVTVVPAKGECVCDTAIAGNMHIDSFAADALDPLQLPPEEGGLAYLGRVRLSPIDDPSAPNRTVLADHWLKWAFHFLVDADPASPSLGLPLRLYGHLGVRQIFSNWRVGDPTKEKPDVWRVPAGCKVLAEACKEFVGSTEAAS
;
A
#
# COMPACT_ATOMS: atom_id res chain seq x y z
N MET A 1 60.67 3.90 12.87
CA MET A 1 59.90 4.20 11.65
C MET A 1 58.59 3.45 11.71
N PHE A 2 57.54 4.05 12.27
CA PHE A 2 56.18 3.52 12.18
C PHE A 2 55.49 4.27 11.03
N GLY A 3 55.29 3.59 9.91
CA GLY A 3 54.55 4.13 8.78
C GLY A 3 53.05 4.14 9.11
N LEU A 4 52.49 5.34 9.26
CA LEU A 4 51.06 5.57 9.21
C LEU A 4 50.59 5.29 7.78
N ILE A 5 49.94 4.15 7.56
CA ILE A 5 49.15 3.92 6.35
C ILE A 5 47.87 4.75 6.55
N ALA A 6 47.82 5.93 5.93
CA ALA A 6 46.58 6.65 5.77
C ALA A 6 45.70 5.84 4.81
N ALA A 7 44.63 5.22 5.32
CA ALA A 7 43.57 4.70 4.48
C ALA A 7 42.98 5.90 3.72
N ALA A 8 43.20 5.94 2.41
CA ALA A 8 42.50 6.86 1.54
C ALA A 8 41.02 6.46 1.57
N TYR A 9 40.22 7.17 2.35
CA TYR A 9 38.77 7.12 2.21
C TYR A 9 38.46 7.76 0.85
N ALA A 10 38.06 6.94 -0.12
CA ALA A 10 37.50 7.45 -1.36
C ALA A 10 36.28 8.30 -0.99
N LEU A 11 36.32 9.59 -1.33
CA LEU A 11 35.17 10.47 -1.11
C LEU A 11 34.00 9.91 -1.91
N LEU A 12 32.85 9.71 -1.25
CA LEU A 12 31.63 9.27 -1.91
C LEU A 12 31.31 10.16 -3.10
N SER A 13 31.04 9.55 -4.25
CA SER A 13 30.62 10.30 -5.43
C SER A 13 29.23 10.87 -5.23
N ASP A 14 28.92 12.01 -5.87
CA ASP A 14 27.55 12.54 -5.86
C ASP A 14 26.53 11.53 -6.41
N ALA A 15 26.96 10.62 -7.30
CA ALA A 15 26.12 9.56 -7.83
C ALA A 15 25.76 8.53 -6.74
N ASP A 16 26.71 8.17 -5.87
CA ASP A 16 26.47 7.28 -4.73
C ASP A 16 25.48 7.91 -3.74
N VAL A 17 25.70 9.17 -3.39
CA VAL A 17 24.81 9.90 -2.48
C VAL A 17 23.41 10.02 -3.07
N ARG A 18 23.27 10.41 -4.35
CA ARG A 18 21.98 10.48 -5.03
C ARG A 18 21.29 9.12 -5.09
N ARG A 19 22.02 8.03 -5.35
CA ARG A 19 21.47 6.66 -5.36
C ARG A 19 20.95 6.28 -3.98
N ALA A 20 21.71 6.55 -2.92
CA ALA A 20 21.32 6.21 -1.55
C ALA A 20 20.12 7.03 -1.07
N GLN A 21 20.13 8.35 -1.31
CA GLN A 21 19.01 9.25 -0.96
C GLN A 21 17.74 8.95 -1.75
N ARG A 22 17.87 8.50 -2.99
CA ARG A 22 16.73 8.13 -3.84
C ARG A 22 16.18 6.75 -3.46
N ARG A 23 15.23 6.74 -2.53
CA ARG A 23 14.57 5.52 -2.04
C ARG A 23 13.94 4.69 -3.15
N ARG A 24 13.14 5.32 -4.00
CA ARG A 24 12.56 4.68 -5.19
C ARG A 24 13.38 5.01 -6.44
N PRO A 25 13.97 4.01 -7.12
CA PRO A 25 14.78 4.25 -8.30
C PRO A 25 13.93 4.68 -9.50
N GLY A 26 14.59 5.10 -10.58
CA GLY A 26 13.89 5.44 -11.84
C GLY A 26 13.12 4.25 -12.41
N SER A 27 12.13 4.54 -13.28
CA SER A 27 11.23 3.53 -13.88
C SER A 27 11.97 2.40 -14.61
N GLN A 28 13.19 2.64 -15.09
CA GLN A 28 14.04 1.62 -15.70
C GLN A 28 14.51 0.52 -14.74
N PHE A 29 14.30 0.68 -13.42
CA PHE A 29 14.65 -0.28 -12.37
C PHE A 29 13.42 -0.77 -11.57
N VAL A 30 12.21 -0.42 -12.00
CA VAL A 30 10.96 -0.77 -11.30
C VAL A 30 10.10 -1.64 -12.21
N ALA A 31 9.53 -2.71 -11.66
CA ALA A 31 8.58 -3.57 -12.37
C ALA A 31 7.22 -3.62 -11.64
N SER A 32 6.18 -4.04 -12.35
CA SER A 32 4.83 -4.16 -11.77
C SER A 32 4.62 -5.39 -10.87
N THR A 33 5.55 -6.35 -10.87
CA THR A 33 5.45 -7.58 -10.07
C THR A 33 6.79 -7.97 -9.46
N VAL A 34 6.79 -8.74 -8.36
CA VAL A 34 8.02 -9.30 -7.75
C VAL A 34 8.79 -10.15 -8.77
N HIS A 35 8.09 -10.95 -9.57
CA HIS A 35 8.71 -11.75 -10.64
C HIS A 35 9.36 -10.86 -11.71
N GLY A 36 8.61 -9.86 -12.20
CA GLY A 36 9.11 -8.90 -13.18
C GLY A 36 10.30 -8.07 -12.65
N MET A 37 10.32 -7.78 -11.35
CA MET A 37 11.40 -7.08 -10.68
C MET A 37 12.69 -7.91 -10.73
N GLY A 38 12.64 -9.18 -10.33
CA GLY A 38 13.80 -10.07 -10.38
C GLY A 38 14.42 -10.11 -11.79
N HIS A 39 13.59 -10.32 -12.82
CA HIS A 39 14.06 -10.32 -14.22
C HIS A 39 14.66 -8.99 -14.68
N LEU A 40 14.00 -7.87 -14.35
CA LEU A 40 14.45 -6.54 -14.75
C LEU A 40 15.79 -6.19 -14.09
N LEU A 41 15.92 -6.43 -12.80
CA LEU A 41 17.15 -6.16 -12.06
C LEU A 41 18.28 -7.09 -12.49
N ASN A 42 18.00 -8.38 -12.71
CA ASN A 42 18.98 -9.33 -13.22
C ASN A 42 19.53 -8.92 -14.59
N ARG A 43 18.71 -8.31 -15.45
CA ARG A 43 19.16 -7.76 -16.73
C ARG A 43 20.20 -6.65 -16.53
N HIS A 44 20.04 -5.81 -15.52
CA HIS A 44 21.03 -4.76 -15.21
C HIS A 44 22.30 -5.35 -14.60
N LEU A 45 22.18 -6.29 -13.67
CA LEU A 45 23.34 -6.98 -13.07
C LEU A 45 24.21 -7.65 -14.15
N ARG A 46 23.60 -8.38 -15.09
CA ARG A 46 24.33 -9.00 -16.22
C ARG A 46 25.04 -8.01 -17.15
N ARG A 47 24.56 -6.76 -17.24
CA ARG A 47 25.26 -5.71 -18.00
C ARG A 47 26.45 -5.13 -17.22
N MET A 48 26.42 -5.22 -15.90
CA MET A 48 27.51 -4.73 -15.05
C MET A 48 28.72 -5.66 -15.09
N SER A 49 28.50 -6.97 -15.21
CA SER A 49 29.58 -7.96 -15.29
C SER A 49 29.09 -9.30 -15.82
N GLU A 50 29.97 -10.06 -16.46
CA GLU A 50 29.73 -11.45 -16.85
C GLU A 50 29.83 -12.43 -15.66
N ARG A 51 30.24 -11.96 -14.48
CA ARG A 51 30.41 -12.77 -13.27
C ARG A 51 29.10 -13.14 -12.56
N PHE A 52 27.97 -12.68 -13.08
CA PHE A 52 26.68 -12.96 -12.48
C PHE A 52 26.13 -14.30 -12.96
N GLU A 53 25.83 -15.18 -12.00
CA GLU A 53 25.25 -16.51 -12.22
C GLU A 53 23.86 -16.60 -11.58
N GLU A 54 23.04 -17.55 -12.02
CA GLU A 54 21.73 -17.80 -11.42
C GLU A 54 21.87 -18.12 -9.93
N CYS A 55 20.94 -17.64 -9.09
CA CYS A 55 20.96 -17.92 -7.65
C CYS A 55 21.02 -19.43 -7.36
N ASP A 56 20.44 -20.25 -8.22
CA ASP A 56 20.42 -21.71 -8.11
C ASP A 56 21.81 -22.36 -8.21
N ALA A 57 22.80 -21.67 -8.79
CA ALA A 57 24.18 -22.16 -8.88
C ALA A 57 24.95 -22.05 -7.56
N PHE A 58 24.39 -21.36 -6.55
CA PHE A 58 25.05 -21.13 -5.27
C PHE A 58 24.48 -22.01 -4.16
N ASP A 59 25.31 -22.35 -3.18
CA ASP A 59 24.86 -22.88 -1.89
C ASP A 59 24.79 -21.76 -0.83
N ALA A 60 24.08 -22.04 0.27
CA ALA A 60 23.89 -21.07 1.34
C ALA A 60 25.22 -20.64 2.01
N GLU A 61 26.21 -21.52 2.09
CA GLU A 61 27.51 -21.23 2.71
C GLU A 61 28.33 -20.23 1.88
N THR A 62 28.33 -20.39 0.56
CA THR A 62 28.96 -19.47 -0.38
C THR A 62 28.30 -18.10 -0.32
N LEU A 63 26.96 -18.05 -0.33
CA LEU A 63 26.22 -16.78 -0.25
C LEU A 63 26.44 -16.07 1.08
N TRP A 64 26.50 -16.81 2.19
CA TRP A 64 26.79 -16.24 3.50
C TRP A 64 28.21 -15.66 3.56
N SER A 65 29.18 -16.35 2.95
CA SER A 65 30.56 -15.86 2.85
C SER A 65 30.66 -14.60 1.98
N LEU A 66 29.92 -14.55 0.86
CA LEU A 66 29.81 -13.36 0.03
C LEU A 66 29.18 -12.19 0.80
N ARG A 67 28.09 -12.44 1.53
CA ARG A 67 27.43 -11.42 2.35
C ARG A 67 28.38 -10.81 3.38
N ARG A 68 29.17 -11.64 4.08
CA ARG A 68 30.19 -11.17 5.03
C ARG A 68 31.24 -10.29 4.36
N ARG A 69 31.77 -10.75 3.22
CA ARG A 69 32.75 -9.98 2.45
C ARG A 69 32.19 -8.62 2.00
N LEU A 70 30.94 -8.58 1.56
CA LEU A 70 30.30 -7.33 1.16
C LEU A 70 30.04 -6.40 2.36
N ALA A 71 29.71 -6.94 3.52
CA ALA A 71 29.55 -6.15 4.75
C ALA A 71 30.87 -5.52 5.21
N GLU A 72 32.01 -6.21 5.03
CA GLU A 72 33.35 -5.65 5.30
C GLU A 72 33.75 -4.54 4.31
N LEU A 73 33.21 -4.58 3.10
CA LEU A 73 33.45 -3.57 2.05
C LEU A 73 32.41 -2.45 2.05
N ALA A 74 31.37 -2.55 2.88
CA ALA A 74 30.28 -1.59 2.91
C ALA A 74 30.74 -0.23 3.40
N ASP A 75 30.26 0.82 2.72
CA ASP A 75 30.61 2.19 3.05
C ASP A 75 29.73 2.70 4.22
N PRO A 76 30.34 3.13 5.35
CA PRO A 76 29.59 3.55 6.53
C PRO A 76 28.79 4.84 6.30
N GLU A 77 29.24 5.73 5.42
CA GLU A 77 28.53 6.98 5.10
C GLU A 77 27.29 6.68 4.24
N LEU A 78 27.36 5.74 3.30
CA LEU A 78 26.17 5.29 2.57
C LEU A 78 25.17 4.58 3.47
N ILE A 79 25.65 3.71 4.38
CA ILE A 79 24.81 3.03 5.35
C ILE A 79 24.07 4.03 6.24
N ALA A 80 24.74 5.10 6.67
CA ALA A 80 24.17 6.11 7.55
C ALA A 80 22.98 6.87 6.93
N ILE A 81 22.81 6.84 5.60
CA ILE A 81 21.67 7.45 4.91
C ILE A 81 20.38 6.64 5.15
N TYR A 82 20.47 5.34 5.40
CA TYR A 82 19.30 4.48 5.51
C TYR A 82 18.72 4.48 6.94
N PRO A 83 17.48 4.97 7.14
CA PRO A 83 16.86 4.98 8.46
C PRO A 83 16.47 3.57 8.92
N HIS A 84 16.20 3.44 10.23
CA HIS A 84 15.69 2.19 10.77
C HIS A 84 14.35 1.81 10.11
N GLY A 85 14.27 0.61 9.54
CA GLY A 85 13.08 0.14 8.81
C GLY A 85 13.12 0.34 7.30
N ASP A 86 14.12 1.04 6.75
CA ASP A 86 14.37 1.04 5.30
C ASP A 86 14.80 -0.36 4.85
N GLY A 87 14.15 -0.91 3.80
CA GLY A 87 14.48 -2.23 3.25
C GLY A 87 15.93 -2.36 2.76
N ARG A 88 16.63 -1.24 2.54
CA ARG A 88 18.04 -1.16 2.15
C ARG A 88 18.98 -1.09 3.34
N SER A 89 18.49 -0.98 4.58
CA SER A 89 19.36 -0.92 5.76
C SER A 89 20.14 -2.23 5.94
N PRO A 90 21.43 -2.18 6.29
CA PRO A 90 22.22 -3.38 6.50
C PRO A 90 21.68 -4.16 7.71
N ARG A 91 21.61 -5.49 7.56
CA ARG A 91 21.26 -6.37 8.65
C ARG A 91 22.49 -6.92 9.33
N ARG A 92 22.37 -7.20 10.62
CA ARG A 92 23.47 -7.74 11.41
C ARG A 92 23.95 -9.05 10.80
N VAL A 93 25.23 -9.08 10.46
CA VAL A 93 25.94 -10.29 10.05
C VAL A 93 26.65 -10.87 11.28
N ASN A 94 25.88 -11.25 12.30
CA ASN A 94 26.44 -11.85 13.51
C ASN A 94 26.18 -13.36 13.52
N GLY A 95 27.17 -14.15 13.93
CA GLY A 95 27.06 -15.60 14.12
C GLY A 95 27.81 -16.44 13.08
N THR A 96 27.65 -17.76 13.15
CA THR A 96 28.04 -18.71 12.10
C THR A 96 26.95 -18.78 11.03
N ALA A 97 27.28 -19.26 9.82
CA ALA A 97 26.28 -19.52 8.78
C ALA A 97 25.10 -20.31 9.39
N ALA A 98 23.87 -19.89 9.10
CA ALA A 98 22.70 -20.61 9.56
C ALA A 98 22.78 -22.04 9.02
N GLN A 99 22.66 -23.01 9.93
CA GLN A 99 22.79 -24.43 9.60
C GLN A 99 21.87 -24.77 8.41
N ARG A 100 22.44 -25.40 7.39
CA ARG A 100 21.74 -25.81 6.18
C ARG A 100 20.57 -26.72 6.56
N PRO A 101 19.32 -26.37 6.21
CA PRO A 101 18.18 -27.25 6.41
C PRO A 101 18.40 -28.59 5.71
N ALA A 102 17.99 -29.68 6.36
CA ALA A 102 18.02 -31.01 5.76
C ALA A 102 17.02 -31.12 4.60
N ASP A 103 15.88 -30.42 4.72
CA ASP A 103 14.86 -30.32 3.70
C ASP A 103 15.34 -29.46 2.51
N ALA A 104 15.28 -30.03 1.30
CA ALA A 104 15.75 -29.37 0.08
C ALA A 104 14.94 -28.12 -0.28
N THR A 105 13.65 -28.09 0.04
CA THR A 105 12.76 -26.94 -0.17
C THR A 105 13.13 -25.80 0.77
N LEU A 106 13.33 -26.09 2.06
CA LEU A 106 13.77 -25.09 3.04
C LEU A 106 15.19 -24.57 2.74
N HIS A 107 16.09 -25.43 2.26
CA HIS A 107 17.40 -25.00 1.80
C HIS A 107 17.28 -24.04 0.59
N ALA A 108 16.36 -24.29 -0.34
CA ALA A 108 16.06 -23.39 -1.45
C ALA A 108 15.52 -22.03 -0.97
N VAL A 109 14.64 -22.00 0.04
CA VAL A 109 14.12 -20.76 0.65
C VAL A 109 15.26 -19.96 1.28
N GLN A 110 16.11 -20.63 2.08
CA GLN A 110 17.26 -20.02 2.74
C GLN A 110 18.25 -19.41 1.73
N ARG A 111 18.61 -20.17 0.70
CA ARG A 111 19.52 -19.72 -0.37
C ARG A 111 18.97 -18.50 -1.09
N ASP A 112 17.70 -18.53 -1.48
CA ASP A 112 17.09 -17.45 -2.26
C ASP A 112 17.02 -16.14 -1.45
N GLY A 113 16.75 -16.22 -0.15
CA GLY A 113 16.83 -15.06 0.74
C GLY A 113 18.26 -14.49 0.87
N LEU A 114 19.28 -15.35 0.92
CA LEU A 114 20.68 -14.89 0.93
C LEU A 114 21.10 -14.24 -0.41
N CYS A 115 20.59 -14.71 -1.56
CA CYS A 115 20.83 -14.05 -2.85
C CYS A 115 20.28 -12.61 -2.85
N HIS A 116 19.10 -12.38 -2.26
CA HIS A 116 18.57 -11.02 -2.08
C HIS A 116 19.51 -10.12 -1.28
N GLU A 117 20.08 -10.62 -0.19
CA GLU A 117 21.03 -9.85 0.62
C GLU A 117 22.31 -9.51 -0.10
N VAL A 118 22.90 -10.49 -0.79
CA VAL A 118 24.16 -10.29 -1.51
C VAL A 118 23.98 -9.25 -2.61
N VAL A 119 22.91 -9.34 -3.39
CA VAL A 119 22.60 -8.36 -4.44
C VAL A 119 22.33 -6.98 -3.83
N LEU A 120 21.52 -6.92 -2.76
CA LEU A 120 21.18 -5.65 -2.10
C LEU A 120 22.44 -4.95 -1.58
N ALA A 121 23.31 -5.68 -0.87
CA ALA A 121 24.54 -5.13 -0.33
C ALA A 121 25.50 -4.65 -1.44
N LEU A 122 25.66 -5.46 -2.50
CA LEU A 122 26.50 -5.11 -3.64
C LEU A 122 26.07 -3.78 -4.28
N VAL A 123 24.77 -3.58 -4.47
CA VAL A 123 24.23 -2.40 -5.18
C VAL A 123 24.10 -1.18 -4.26
N HIS A 124 23.64 -1.38 -3.03
CA HIS A 124 23.24 -0.27 -2.15
C HIS A 124 24.24 0.06 -1.03
N HIS A 125 25.09 -0.88 -0.62
CA HIS A 125 26.01 -0.66 0.50
C HIS A 125 27.44 -0.33 0.05
N LEU A 126 27.81 -0.69 -1.17
CA LEU A 126 29.11 -0.33 -1.73
C LEU A 126 29.07 1.01 -2.47
N ALA A 127 30.14 1.79 -2.30
CA ALA A 127 30.46 2.91 -3.20
C ALA A 127 30.73 2.39 -4.62
N GLU A 128 30.49 3.23 -5.63
CA GLU A 128 30.66 2.88 -7.04
C GLU A 128 32.08 2.36 -7.33
N GLU A 129 33.10 3.04 -6.80
CA GLU A 129 34.50 2.65 -6.99
C GLU A 129 34.78 1.26 -6.41
N THR A 130 34.38 1.01 -5.17
CA THR A 130 34.55 -0.29 -4.50
C THR A 130 33.85 -1.40 -5.26
N ARG A 131 32.62 -1.16 -5.72
CA ARG A 131 31.88 -2.12 -6.54
C ARG A 131 32.58 -2.37 -7.87
N ALA A 132 33.03 -1.32 -8.57
CA ALA A 132 33.73 -1.44 -9.83
C ALA A 132 35.04 -2.23 -9.68
N SER A 133 35.83 -1.94 -8.64
CA SER A 133 37.05 -2.71 -8.32
C SER A 133 36.75 -4.18 -8.00
N LEU A 134 35.68 -4.46 -7.25
CA LEU A 134 35.24 -5.82 -6.95
C LEU A 134 34.87 -6.57 -8.23
N LEU A 135 34.17 -5.93 -9.17
CA LEU A 135 33.74 -6.54 -10.42
C LEU A 135 34.91 -6.74 -11.40
N ALA A 136 35.86 -5.81 -11.44
CA ALA A 136 37.00 -5.82 -12.35
C ALA A 136 38.15 -6.76 -11.91
N SER A 137 38.22 -7.14 -10.64
CA SER A 137 39.26 -8.05 -10.14
C SER A 137 39.04 -9.47 -10.72
N GLY A 138 39.82 -9.82 -11.75
CA GLY A 138 39.69 -11.04 -12.56
C GLY A 138 39.97 -12.38 -11.85
N GLY A 139 39.97 -12.41 -10.52
CA GLY A 139 40.12 -13.62 -9.69
C GLY A 139 39.02 -13.75 -8.62
N GLY A 140 37.94 -12.99 -8.69
CA GLY A 140 36.87 -13.02 -7.68
C GLY A 140 35.78 -14.06 -7.98
N SER A 141 35.21 -14.65 -6.92
CA SER A 141 34.07 -15.57 -6.94
C SER A 141 32.88 -15.04 -7.77
N ALA A 142 32.09 -15.94 -8.37
CA ALA A 142 30.83 -15.59 -9.01
C ALA A 142 29.90 -14.82 -8.07
N LEU A 143 29.01 -13.99 -8.63
CA LEU A 143 28.02 -13.22 -7.89
C LEU A 143 26.61 -13.70 -8.24
N PRO A 144 25.69 -13.81 -7.27
CA PRO A 144 24.35 -14.28 -7.56
C PRO A 144 23.51 -13.21 -8.25
N LEU A 145 22.66 -13.66 -9.16
CA LEU A 145 21.46 -12.95 -9.58
C LEU A 145 20.36 -13.08 -8.51
N LEU A 146 19.35 -12.23 -8.57
CA LEU A 146 18.15 -12.36 -7.75
C LEU A 146 17.37 -13.62 -8.17
N PRO A 147 16.77 -14.34 -7.22
CA PRO A 147 15.83 -15.41 -7.57
C PRO A 147 14.63 -14.82 -8.31
N THR A 148 14.14 -15.53 -9.32
CA THR A 148 12.94 -15.14 -10.08
C THR A 148 11.66 -15.73 -9.49
N ARG A 149 11.76 -16.58 -8.47
CA ARG A 149 10.63 -17.19 -7.76
C ARG A 149 10.45 -16.57 -6.37
N HIS A 150 9.22 -16.59 -5.89
CA HIS A 150 8.86 -16.18 -4.54
C HIS A 150 8.46 -17.41 -3.72
N HIS A 151 8.86 -17.46 -2.45
CA HIS A 151 8.49 -18.55 -1.55
C HIS A 151 7.34 -18.12 -0.66
N GLU A 152 6.25 -18.88 -0.69
CA GLU A 152 5.10 -18.69 0.20
C GLU A 152 5.08 -19.80 1.26
N GLU A 153 4.80 -19.42 2.51
CA GLU A 153 4.64 -20.37 3.59
C GLU A 153 3.26 -21.01 3.47
N HIS A 154 3.21 -22.26 3.02
CA HIS A 154 1.99 -23.06 3.09
C HIS A 154 1.92 -23.70 4.47
N HIS A 155 0.90 -23.31 5.27
CA HIS A 155 0.48 -24.09 6.43
C HIS A 155 -0.41 -25.22 5.94
N GLU A 156 0.04 -26.46 6.10
CA GLU A 156 -0.87 -27.60 5.95
C GLU A 156 -1.78 -27.61 7.20
N GLU A 157 -3.06 -27.32 7.01
CA GLU A 157 -4.06 -27.51 8.06
C GLU A 157 -4.27 -29.01 8.30
N GLY A 158 -3.62 -29.55 9.33
CA GLY A 158 -4.00 -30.81 9.95
C GLY A 158 -2.90 -31.87 10.00
N GLY A 159 -2.40 -32.14 11.20
CA GLY A 159 -1.54 -33.29 11.49
C GLY A 159 -0.80 -33.14 12.81
N GLU A 160 -1.47 -33.39 13.94
CA GLU A 160 -0.79 -33.59 15.23
C GLU A 160 -0.07 -34.95 15.20
N GLU A 161 1.22 -34.97 14.82
CA GLU A 161 2.12 -36.10 15.10
C GLU A 161 3.31 -35.63 15.94
N GLU A 162 3.45 -36.21 17.14
CA GLU A 162 4.42 -35.80 18.16
C GLU A 162 5.87 -36.17 17.80
N GLY A 163 6.78 -35.22 18.02
CA GLY A 163 8.22 -35.45 18.20
C GLY A 163 9.12 -34.95 17.06
N THR A 164 8.94 -35.46 15.84
CA THR A 164 9.76 -35.06 14.67
C THR A 164 9.14 -33.94 13.86
N ALA A 165 7.81 -33.86 13.80
CA ALA A 165 7.08 -32.81 13.10
C ALA A 165 7.28 -31.43 13.75
N ALA A 166 7.35 -31.36 15.09
CA ALA A 166 7.55 -30.10 15.82
C ALA A 166 8.93 -29.45 15.56
N ALA A 167 9.99 -30.26 15.42
CA ALA A 167 11.33 -29.78 15.09
C ALA A 167 11.41 -29.31 13.63
N ALA A 168 10.76 -30.04 12.71
CA ALA A 168 10.65 -29.67 11.31
C ALA A 168 9.82 -28.37 11.12
N GLU A 169 8.73 -28.22 11.87
CA GLU A 169 7.90 -27.02 11.89
C GLU A 169 8.66 -25.82 12.48
N GLY A 170 9.46 -26.04 13.54
CA GLY A 170 10.35 -25.03 14.10
C GLY A 170 11.44 -24.58 13.13
N GLU A 171 12.04 -25.51 12.37
CA GLU A 171 13.02 -25.18 11.33
C GLU A 171 12.37 -24.41 10.17
N ARG A 172 11.21 -24.86 9.70
CA ARG A 172 10.41 -24.21 8.65
C ARG A 172 10.08 -22.77 9.04
N SER A 173 9.48 -22.57 10.20
CA SER A 173 9.07 -21.25 10.69
C SER A 173 10.27 -20.31 10.83
N ARG A 174 11.41 -20.82 11.31
CA ARG A 174 12.68 -20.06 11.38
C ARG A 174 13.18 -19.64 10.00
N VAL A 175 13.24 -20.57 9.04
CA VAL A 175 13.74 -20.31 7.68
C VAL A 175 12.85 -19.30 6.96
N PHE A 176 11.52 -19.44 7.04
CA PHE A 176 10.58 -18.51 6.43
C PHE A 176 10.57 -17.14 7.14
N SER A 177 10.72 -17.10 8.46
CA SER A 177 10.89 -15.84 9.20
C SER A 177 12.13 -15.08 8.76
N GLU A 178 13.26 -15.78 8.62
CA GLU A 178 14.50 -15.18 8.13
C GLU A 178 14.32 -14.71 6.67
N TYR A 179 13.80 -15.55 5.78
CA TYR A 179 13.54 -15.21 4.38
C TYR A 179 12.66 -13.96 4.22
N ARG A 180 11.57 -13.84 4.98
CA ARG A 180 10.68 -12.66 4.95
C ARG A 180 11.40 -11.38 5.30
N SER A 181 12.37 -11.44 6.23
CA SER A 181 13.20 -10.29 6.53
C SER A 181 14.24 -10.02 5.44
N GLN A 182 14.59 -11.04 4.62
CA GLN A 182 15.61 -10.97 3.59
C GLN A 182 15.16 -10.45 2.24
N VAL A 183 13.91 -10.68 1.90
CA VAL A 183 13.33 -10.21 0.65
C VAL A 183 12.74 -8.82 0.90
N SER A 184 13.52 -7.77 0.63
CA SER A 184 13.11 -6.37 0.80
C SER A 184 13.13 -5.54 -0.48
N CYS A 185 13.77 -6.04 -1.56
CA CYS A 185 13.94 -5.31 -2.82
C CYS A 185 12.60 -4.79 -3.39
N GLN A 186 11.54 -5.57 -3.22
CA GLN A 186 10.20 -5.25 -3.69
C GLN A 186 9.62 -3.98 -3.07
N GLN A 187 10.05 -3.58 -1.87
CA GLN A 187 9.59 -2.36 -1.22
C GLN A 187 9.83 -1.12 -2.09
N CYS A 188 10.93 -1.11 -2.87
CA CYS A 188 11.32 0.02 -3.73
C CYS A 188 11.25 -0.31 -5.22
N HIS A 189 11.44 -1.59 -5.60
CA HIS A 189 11.55 -2.01 -6.99
C HIS A 189 10.30 -2.72 -7.56
N THR A 190 9.24 -2.85 -6.76
CA THR A 190 7.91 -3.23 -7.28
C THR A 190 6.93 -2.07 -7.23
N GLY A 191 5.98 -2.05 -8.15
CA GLY A 191 4.72 -1.33 -7.96
C GLY A 191 3.99 -1.88 -6.74
N ALA A 192 3.28 -1.02 -6.02
CA ALA A 192 2.70 -1.36 -4.72
C ALA A 192 1.65 -2.50 -4.79
N VAL A 193 1.79 -3.45 -3.84
CA VAL A 193 0.80 -4.42 -3.30
C VAL A 193 0.42 -5.65 -4.17
N ALA A 194 0.58 -6.84 -3.57
CA ALA A 194 0.05 -8.21 -3.84
C ALA A 194 -0.31 -8.67 -5.28
N ALA A 195 -0.13 -9.97 -5.54
CA ALA A 195 -0.36 -10.60 -6.85
C ALA A 195 -1.80 -10.50 -7.41
N ALA A 196 -2.80 -10.14 -6.61
CA ALA A 196 -4.17 -9.84 -7.04
C ALA A 196 -4.39 -8.37 -7.44
N TRP A 197 -3.38 -7.53 -7.20
CA TRP A 197 -3.38 -6.07 -7.37
C TRP A 197 -2.23 -5.62 -8.29
N ARG A 198 -1.84 -6.47 -9.25
CA ARG A 198 -0.76 -6.21 -10.23
C ARG A 198 -0.91 -4.89 -11.01
N ASP A 199 -2.08 -4.24 -10.91
CA ASP A 199 -2.41 -2.95 -11.52
C ASP A 199 -2.61 -1.79 -10.51
N ALA A 200 -2.36 -1.98 -9.21
CA ALA A 200 -2.41 -0.93 -8.19
C ALA A 200 -1.15 -0.03 -8.17
N THR A 201 -0.38 -0.03 -9.27
CA THR A 201 0.62 1.02 -9.46
C THR A 201 -0.15 2.27 -9.87
N LEU A 202 -0.13 3.30 -9.02
CA LEU A 202 -0.67 4.60 -9.44
C LEU A 202 0.09 5.04 -10.70
N PRO A 203 -0.61 5.56 -11.72
CA PRO A 203 0.04 6.17 -12.87
C PRO A 203 0.96 7.30 -12.38
N PRO A 204 1.95 7.69 -13.21
CA PRO A 204 2.76 8.86 -12.88
C PRO A 204 1.87 10.07 -12.62
N PRO A 205 2.33 11.03 -11.79
CA PRO A 205 1.63 12.29 -11.60
C PRO A 205 1.25 12.92 -12.94
N LEU A 206 0.09 13.58 -12.97
CA LEU A 206 -0.35 14.30 -14.16
C LEU A 206 0.72 15.31 -14.59
N PRO A 207 0.90 15.52 -15.91
CA PRO A 207 1.81 16.55 -16.39
C PRO A 207 1.36 17.93 -15.89
N VAL A 208 2.33 18.82 -15.68
CA VAL A 208 2.06 20.21 -15.30
C VAL A 208 1.14 20.84 -16.33
N ASP A 209 0.05 21.45 -15.86
CA ASP A 209 -0.89 22.14 -16.73
C ASP A 209 -0.17 23.32 -17.42
N PRO A 210 -0.17 23.39 -18.77
CA PRO A 210 0.60 24.40 -19.48
C PRO A 210 -0.01 25.80 -19.37
N VAL A 211 -1.29 25.92 -18.99
CA VAL A 211 -2.01 27.19 -18.89
C VAL A 211 -2.06 27.66 -17.44
N GLU A 212 -2.28 26.73 -16.49
CA GLU A 212 -2.42 27.03 -15.07
C GLU A 212 -1.58 26.08 -14.22
N PRO A 213 -0.24 26.26 -14.14
CA PRO A 213 0.64 25.37 -13.38
C PRO A 213 0.16 25.17 -11.93
N GLY A 214 0.06 23.92 -11.50
CA GLY A 214 -0.47 23.53 -10.19
C GLY A 214 -1.92 23.04 -10.23
N ARG A 215 -2.67 23.32 -11.31
CA ARG A 215 -4.03 22.79 -11.49
C ARG A 215 -4.07 21.26 -11.53
N GLU A 216 -3.06 20.64 -12.14
CA GLU A 216 -2.89 19.19 -12.17
C GLU A 216 -2.83 18.60 -10.76
N ARG A 217 -2.21 19.32 -9.82
CA ARG A 217 -2.06 18.90 -8.42
C ARG A 217 -3.34 19.02 -7.63
N LEU A 218 -4.18 20.03 -7.94
CA LEU A 218 -5.52 20.12 -7.35
C LEU A 218 -6.33 18.87 -7.68
N ARG A 219 -6.16 18.32 -8.89
CA ARG A 219 -6.83 17.09 -9.32
C ARG A 219 -6.19 15.83 -8.76
N SER A 220 -4.87 15.73 -8.88
CA SER A 220 -4.08 14.53 -8.66
C SER A 220 -2.80 14.89 -7.94
N CYS A 221 -2.81 14.66 -6.64
CA CYS A 221 -1.60 14.63 -5.83
C CYS A 221 -1.67 13.34 -5.03
N ASP A 222 -0.55 12.63 -4.93
CA ASP A 222 -0.43 11.45 -4.09
C ASP A 222 1.01 11.34 -3.58
N TYR A 223 1.36 10.24 -2.94
CA TYR A 223 2.70 10.05 -2.40
C TYR A 223 3.83 10.09 -3.44
N GLN A 224 3.52 9.99 -4.75
CA GLN A 224 4.49 10.11 -5.84
C GLN A 224 4.75 11.56 -6.27
N ALA A 225 4.02 12.54 -5.73
CA ALA A 225 4.15 13.94 -6.12
C ALA A 225 5.47 14.56 -5.65
N ASP A 226 6.11 15.32 -6.54
CA ASP A 226 7.29 16.14 -6.25
C ASP A 226 7.06 17.59 -6.76
N PRO A 227 7.00 18.60 -5.88
CA PRO A 227 7.14 18.50 -4.42
C PRO A 227 5.98 17.72 -3.76
N PRO A 228 6.14 17.27 -2.50
CA PRO A 228 5.07 16.60 -1.75
C PRO A 228 3.77 17.41 -1.70
N CYS A 229 2.64 16.72 -1.52
CA CYS A 229 1.33 17.36 -1.48
C CYS A 229 1.19 18.39 -0.36
N GLY A 230 0.68 19.57 -0.69
CA GLY A 230 0.33 20.62 0.25
C GLY A 230 -1.10 20.48 0.81
N PRO A 231 -1.51 21.36 1.75
CA PRO A 231 -2.82 21.29 2.40
C PRO A 231 -4.00 21.33 1.43
N CYS A 232 -3.91 22.00 0.28
CA CYS A 232 -5.01 22.10 -0.69
C CYS A 232 -4.84 21.20 -1.92
N ASP A 233 -3.76 20.43 -2.00
CA ASP A 233 -3.50 19.54 -3.15
C ASP A 233 -4.35 18.27 -3.07
N GLY A 234 -4.69 17.71 -4.24
CA GLY A 234 -5.39 16.44 -4.36
C GLY A 234 -6.82 16.43 -3.82
N LEU A 235 -7.41 17.60 -3.56
CA LEU A 235 -8.80 17.70 -3.15
C LEU A 235 -9.78 17.51 -4.32
N GLY A 236 -9.36 17.75 -5.56
CA GLY A 236 -10.17 17.58 -6.76
C GLY A 236 -11.52 18.31 -6.69
N GLY A 237 -12.57 17.67 -7.21
CA GLY A 237 -13.95 18.17 -7.18
C GLY A 237 -14.84 17.43 -8.19
N PRO A 238 -16.00 17.99 -8.61
CA PRO A 238 -16.77 17.42 -9.71
C PRO A 238 -15.88 17.21 -10.94
N ARG A 239 -15.96 16.03 -11.57
CA ARG A 239 -15.07 15.62 -12.68
C ARG A 239 -15.84 14.86 -13.74
N TRP A 240 -15.36 14.94 -14.98
CA TRP A 240 -16.00 14.34 -16.17
C TRP A 240 -15.01 13.67 -17.14
N GLY A 241 -13.74 13.59 -16.78
CA GLY A 241 -12.65 13.01 -17.57
C GLY A 241 -11.41 12.81 -16.72
N ASP A 242 -10.28 12.43 -17.35
CA ASP A 242 -9.05 12.00 -16.66
C ASP A 242 -7.94 13.07 -16.62
N THR A 243 -8.10 14.21 -17.32
CA THR A 243 -7.08 15.28 -17.44
C THR A 243 -7.19 16.36 -16.35
N SER A 244 -6.16 17.22 -16.19
CA SER A 244 -6.17 18.38 -15.27
C SER A 244 -7.31 19.37 -15.54
N GLU A 245 -7.80 19.42 -16.78
CA GLU A 245 -8.89 20.30 -17.19
C GLU A 245 -10.27 19.72 -16.86
N ASP A 246 -10.39 18.39 -16.80
CA ASP A 246 -11.66 17.67 -16.63
C ASP A 246 -12.15 17.58 -15.17
N VAL A 247 -11.89 18.62 -14.41
CA VAL A 247 -12.31 18.76 -13.02
C VAL A 247 -12.68 20.22 -12.74
N SER A 248 -13.65 20.40 -11.85
CA SER A 248 -13.94 21.67 -11.21
C SER A 248 -13.37 21.60 -9.79
N PRO A 249 -12.18 22.18 -9.52
CA PRO A 249 -11.55 22.07 -8.21
C PRO A 249 -12.39 22.72 -7.11
N VAL A 250 -12.36 22.11 -5.93
CA VAL A 250 -12.96 22.71 -4.72
C VAL A 250 -12.14 23.91 -4.30
N ARG A 251 -12.81 25.00 -3.93
CA ARG A 251 -12.17 26.16 -3.34
C ARG A 251 -11.65 25.80 -1.97
N CYS A 252 -10.33 25.86 -1.81
CA CYS A 252 -9.62 25.53 -0.59
C CYS A 252 -8.78 26.71 -0.12
N GLU A 253 -8.83 26.96 1.19
CA GLU A 253 -7.93 27.86 1.91
C GLU A 253 -7.13 27.04 2.92
N ALA A 254 -5.80 27.13 2.87
CA ALA A 254 -4.93 26.53 3.87
C ALA A 254 -4.98 27.38 5.16
N VAL A 255 -5.64 26.85 6.20
CA VAL A 255 -5.79 27.54 7.49
C VAL A 255 -4.55 27.33 8.36
N ALA A 256 -3.97 26.13 8.31
CA ALA A 256 -2.72 25.83 9.01
C ALA A 256 -1.95 24.72 8.29
N SER A 257 -0.62 24.84 8.24
CA SER A 257 0.28 23.81 7.75
C SER A 257 0.35 22.60 8.70
N PRO A 258 0.94 21.46 8.27
CA PRO A 258 1.16 20.31 9.14
C PRO A 258 1.88 20.63 10.46
N THR A 259 2.85 21.55 10.42
CA THR A 259 3.68 21.92 11.58
C THR A 259 2.97 22.91 12.52
N GLN A 260 1.99 23.65 12.02
CA GLN A 260 1.22 24.62 12.81
C GLN A 260 0.11 23.97 13.64
N VAL A 261 -0.35 22.77 13.28
CA VAL A 261 -1.31 22.00 14.09
C VAL A 261 -0.58 20.93 14.89
N PRO A 262 -0.44 21.10 16.23
CA PRO A 262 0.27 20.12 17.04
C PRO A 262 -0.46 18.77 17.02
N PRO A 263 0.25 17.62 17.11
CA PRO A 263 -0.36 16.29 17.03
C PRO A 263 -1.57 16.07 17.94
N SER A 264 -1.56 16.65 19.15
CA SER A 264 -2.65 16.56 20.12
C SER A 264 -3.93 17.30 19.72
N ALA A 265 -3.84 18.25 18.76
CA ALA A 265 -4.97 19.02 18.25
C ALA A 265 -5.48 18.52 16.88
N ARG A 266 -4.87 17.45 16.35
CA ARG A 266 -5.28 16.83 15.09
C ARG A 266 -6.40 15.84 15.35
N LEU A 267 -7.47 15.94 14.57
CA LEU A 267 -8.57 15.00 14.56
C LEU A 267 -8.13 13.77 13.77
N PRO A 268 -8.26 12.55 14.32
CA PRO A 268 -7.74 11.36 13.68
C PRO A 268 -8.52 11.05 12.39
N GLY A 269 -7.82 10.60 11.36
CA GLY A 269 -8.38 10.09 10.12
C GLY A 269 -9.13 8.75 10.30
N ARG A 270 -10.24 8.75 11.03
CA ARG A 270 -10.97 7.51 11.33
C ARG A 270 -12.44 7.60 10.97
N TYR A 271 -13.00 6.47 10.56
CA TYR A 271 -14.45 6.32 10.50
C TYR A 271 -15.01 6.01 11.90
N PRO A 272 -16.31 6.24 12.17
CA PRO A 272 -16.92 5.78 13.41
C PRO A 272 -17.12 4.26 13.40
N ARG A 273 -16.84 3.54 14.49
CA ARG A 273 -16.96 2.06 14.54
C ARG A 273 -18.30 1.51 14.04
N GLN A 274 -19.38 2.23 14.29
CA GLN A 274 -20.70 1.93 13.76
C GLN A 274 -21.40 3.23 13.44
N GLY A 275 -22.17 3.24 12.37
CA GLY A 275 -23.00 4.38 12.05
C GLY A 275 -23.58 4.33 10.66
N ARG A 276 -24.24 5.43 10.30
CA ARG A 276 -24.69 5.69 8.94
C ARG A 276 -24.44 7.14 8.53
N ALA A 277 -24.30 7.35 7.23
CA ALA A 277 -24.21 8.68 6.64
C ALA A 277 -24.95 8.73 5.29
N SER A 278 -25.36 9.91 4.89
CA SER A 278 -25.62 10.21 3.49
C SER A 278 -24.29 10.38 2.77
N VAL A 279 -24.18 9.83 1.56
CA VAL A 279 -23.00 9.97 0.71
C VAL A 279 -23.42 10.53 -0.64
N ASN A 280 -22.82 11.66 -1.01
CA ASN A 280 -22.91 12.25 -2.34
C ASN A 280 -21.55 12.20 -3.04
N GLY A 281 -21.52 12.33 -4.36
CA GLY A 281 -20.28 12.53 -5.10
C GLY A 281 -20.27 11.79 -6.43
N GLY A 282 -19.26 10.96 -6.68
CA GLY A 282 -19.17 10.17 -7.91
C GLY A 282 -18.15 9.05 -7.84
N THR A 283 -18.32 8.06 -8.71
CA THR A 283 -17.38 6.95 -8.86
C THR A 283 -16.89 6.88 -10.29
N ARG A 284 -15.62 6.51 -10.47
CA ARG A 284 -15.09 6.13 -11.78
C ARG A 284 -15.69 4.79 -12.21
N SER A 285 -16.01 4.65 -13.49
CA SER A 285 -16.44 3.41 -14.13
C SER A 285 -15.48 3.08 -15.29
N PRO A 286 -14.91 1.87 -15.36
CA PRO A 286 -15.04 0.81 -14.34
C PRO A 286 -14.46 1.25 -12.98
N VAL A 287 -14.98 0.67 -11.89
CA VAL A 287 -14.63 1.01 -10.48
C VAL A 287 -13.16 0.64 -10.14
N ALA A 288 -12.46 0.02 -11.08
CA ALA A 288 -11.03 -0.26 -10.98
C ALA A 288 -10.19 0.95 -11.43
N VAL A 289 -9.01 1.07 -10.81
CA VAL A 289 -7.91 1.94 -11.26
C VAL A 289 -7.41 1.40 -12.59
N ARG A 290 -8.13 1.69 -13.67
CA ARG A 290 -7.82 1.37 -15.07
C ARG A 290 -7.40 2.65 -15.78
N PRO A 291 -6.18 3.16 -15.54
CA PRO A 291 -5.71 4.40 -16.15
C PRO A 291 -5.56 4.29 -17.67
N ASP A 292 -5.56 3.06 -18.21
CA ASP A 292 -5.51 2.72 -19.63
C ASP A 292 -6.84 2.94 -20.38
N GLN A 293 -7.95 3.14 -19.66
CA GLN A 293 -9.27 3.35 -20.26
C GLN A 293 -9.84 4.68 -19.80
N PRO A 294 -10.54 5.44 -20.67
CA PRO A 294 -11.21 6.66 -20.26
C PRO A 294 -12.20 6.39 -19.12
N GLY A 295 -12.02 7.08 -18.00
CA GLY A 295 -12.94 6.98 -16.87
C GLY A 295 -14.27 7.66 -17.17
N ASN A 296 -15.38 6.97 -16.91
CA ASN A 296 -16.70 7.61 -16.81
C ASN A 296 -17.02 7.91 -15.35
N TYR A 297 -17.46 9.13 -15.04
CA TYR A 297 -17.70 9.60 -13.67
C TYR A 297 -19.19 9.81 -13.40
N ALA A 298 -19.86 8.72 -13.02
CA ALA A 298 -21.28 8.79 -12.70
C ALA A 298 -21.50 9.45 -11.33
N PRO A 299 -22.49 10.37 -11.21
CA PRO A 299 -22.94 10.87 -9.92
C PRO A 299 -23.39 9.73 -9.02
N MET A 300 -23.06 9.84 -7.73
CA MET A 300 -23.41 8.86 -6.72
C MET A 300 -24.21 9.52 -5.62
N HIS A 301 -25.36 8.91 -5.29
CA HIS A 301 -26.15 9.24 -4.11
C HIS A 301 -26.47 7.94 -3.37
N ALA A 302 -25.97 7.80 -2.14
CA ALA A 302 -26.14 6.58 -1.37
C ALA A 302 -26.39 6.88 0.12
N THR A 303 -26.98 5.90 0.80
CA THR A 303 -26.86 5.79 2.26
C THR A 303 -25.78 4.77 2.58
N LEU A 304 -24.76 5.21 3.32
CA LEU A 304 -23.67 4.37 3.82
C LEU A 304 -24.02 3.86 5.21
N TYR A 305 -23.79 2.58 5.45
CA TYR A 305 -23.84 1.94 6.76
C TYR A 305 -22.49 1.29 7.06
N LEU A 306 -22.09 1.38 8.33
CA LEU A 306 -20.80 0.94 8.80
C LEU A 306 -20.95 0.08 10.05
N GLY A 307 -20.20 -1.02 10.10
CA GLY A 307 -20.20 -1.96 11.22
C GLY A 307 -18.88 -2.67 11.37
N TRP A 308 -17.98 -2.12 12.19
CA TRP A 308 -16.68 -2.71 12.50
C TRP A 308 -16.68 -3.41 13.86
N SER A 309 -16.23 -4.66 13.86
CA SER A 309 -16.05 -5.52 15.03
C SER A 309 -14.64 -6.14 15.01
N ARG A 310 -14.20 -6.75 16.12
CA ARG A 310 -12.91 -7.47 16.17
C ARG A 310 -12.83 -8.63 15.16
N GLY A 311 -13.98 -9.20 14.78
CA GLY A 311 -14.05 -10.36 13.88
C GLY A 311 -14.37 -10.02 12.43
N ALA A 312 -14.88 -8.82 12.12
CA ALA A 312 -15.30 -8.44 10.79
C ALA A 312 -15.44 -6.93 10.59
N ALA A 313 -15.12 -6.46 9.39
CA ALA A 313 -15.48 -5.15 8.84
C ALA A 313 -16.68 -5.34 7.91
N ARG A 314 -17.69 -4.48 8.08
CA ARG A 314 -18.90 -4.48 7.25
C ARG A 314 -19.21 -3.08 6.80
N GLN A 315 -19.47 -2.94 5.51
CA GLN A 315 -19.85 -1.68 4.89
C GLN A 315 -20.98 -1.94 3.90
N ARG A 316 -22.02 -1.09 3.90
CA ARG A 316 -23.11 -1.19 2.93
C ARG A 316 -23.42 0.15 2.32
N TYR A 317 -23.55 0.18 1.00
CA TYR A 317 -24.07 1.32 0.25
C TYR A 317 -25.45 0.96 -0.29
N ASP A 318 -26.44 1.79 0.01
CA ASP A 318 -27.76 1.76 -0.61
C ASP A 318 -27.87 2.92 -1.62
N PHE A 319 -27.67 2.63 -2.90
CA PHE A 319 -27.66 3.60 -3.99
C PHE A 319 -29.07 3.98 -4.41
N ARG A 320 -29.31 5.28 -4.54
CA ARG A 320 -30.55 5.84 -5.07
C ARG A 320 -30.37 6.07 -6.57
N SER A 321 -30.99 5.21 -7.37
CA SER A 321 -31.24 5.50 -8.79
C SER A 321 -32.42 6.49 -8.90
N GLY A 322 -32.55 7.22 -10.02
CA GLY A 322 -33.51 8.30 -10.21
C GLY A 322 -34.98 7.95 -9.91
N LYS A 323 -35.88 8.97 -9.92
CA LYS A 323 -37.29 8.86 -9.50
C LYS A 323 -37.96 7.55 -9.99
N GLY A 324 -38.31 6.67 -9.06
CA GLY A 324 -39.06 5.43 -9.31
C GLY A 324 -38.21 4.15 -9.43
N ALA A 325 -36.89 4.24 -9.47
CA ALA A 325 -36.02 3.07 -9.55
C ALA A 325 -35.78 2.42 -8.16
N ARG A 326 -35.74 1.09 -8.13
CA ARG A 326 -35.44 0.32 -6.91
C ARG A 326 -33.98 0.54 -6.49
N THR A 327 -33.74 0.67 -5.18
CA THR A 327 -32.42 0.90 -4.55
C THR A 327 -31.47 -0.26 -4.76
N ALA A 328 -30.41 -0.09 -5.57
CA ALA A 328 -29.33 -1.06 -5.64
C ALA A 328 -28.50 -1.03 -4.36
N SER A 329 -28.09 -2.18 -3.85
CA SER A 329 -27.24 -2.27 -2.66
C SER A 329 -25.90 -2.92 -2.99
N GLN A 330 -24.83 -2.43 -2.39
CA GLN A 330 -23.54 -3.13 -2.33
C GLN A 330 -23.19 -3.37 -0.87
N ILE A 331 -22.91 -4.62 -0.51
CA ILE A 331 -22.54 -5.04 0.85
C ILE A 331 -21.12 -5.59 0.77
N TYR A 332 -20.20 -4.95 1.47
CA TYR A 332 -18.81 -5.34 1.57
C TYR A 332 -18.57 -5.98 2.94
N LEU A 333 -17.99 -7.18 2.95
CA LEU A 333 -17.76 -7.99 4.14
C LEU A 333 -16.32 -8.48 4.13
N GLN A 334 -15.59 -8.28 5.21
CA GLN A 334 -14.21 -8.72 5.31
C GLN A 334 -13.94 -9.24 6.72
N SER A 335 -13.52 -10.49 6.84
CA SER A 335 -13.21 -11.10 8.14
C SER A 335 -11.96 -10.44 8.75
N GLY A 336 -11.80 -10.55 10.08
CA GLY A 336 -10.61 -10.03 10.76
C GLY A 336 -9.33 -10.76 10.33
N ALA A 337 -9.44 -12.02 9.90
CA ALA A 337 -8.32 -12.78 9.34
C ALA A 337 -7.91 -12.22 7.97
N GLN A 338 -8.88 -11.97 7.07
CA GLN A 338 -8.64 -11.32 5.79
C GLN A 338 -8.00 -9.94 5.95
N GLN A 339 -8.47 -9.13 6.91
CA GLN A 339 -7.87 -7.82 7.20
C GLN A 339 -6.39 -7.93 7.59
N ARG A 340 -6.04 -8.86 8.50
CA ARG A 340 -4.66 -9.05 8.95
C ARG A 340 -3.73 -9.52 7.84
N ARG A 341 -4.25 -10.27 6.86
CA ARG A 341 -3.49 -10.76 5.70
C ARG A 341 -3.55 -9.83 4.49
N ASN A 342 -4.20 -8.66 4.62
CA ASN A 342 -4.43 -7.73 3.51
C ASN A 342 -5.19 -8.34 2.32
N GLU A 343 -6.08 -9.28 2.59
CA GLU A 343 -6.89 -9.96 1.58
C GLU A 343 -8.17 -9.16 1.33
N SER A 344 -8.51 -8.96 0.06
CA SER A 344 -9.80 -8.37 -0.30
C SER A 344 -10.95 -9.25 0.21
N GLY A 345 -11.90 -8.63 0.93
CA GLY A 345 -13.12 -9.31 1.39
C GLY A 345 -14.12 -9.57 0.26
N ALA A 346 -15.30 -10.06 0.63
CA ALA A 346 -16.42 -10.23 -0.28
C ALA A 346 -17.13 -8.89 -0.58
N MET A 347 -17.59 -8.73 -1.80
CA MET A 347 -18.52 -7.68 -2.22
C MET A 347 -19.76 -8.33 -2.84
N VAL A 348 -20.90 -8.16 -2.18
CA VAL A 348 -22.21 -8.59 -2.68
C VAL A 348 -22.92 -7.40 -3.31
N THR A 349 -23.18 -7.48 -4.60
CA THR A 349 -24.04 -6.52 -5.32
C THR A 349 -25.46 -7.10 -5.44
N VAL A 350 -26.44 -6.33 -5.00
CA VAL A 350 -27.87 -6.67 -5.09
C VAL A 350 -28.54 -5.71 -6.07
N VAL A 351 -29.05 -6.24 -7.19
CA VAL A 351 -29.72 -5.46 -8.25
C VAL A 351 -31.23 -5.73 -8.21
N PRO A 352 -32.03 -4.82 -7.62
CA PRO A 352 -33.42 -5.15 -7.30
C PRO A 352 -34.36 -5.17 -8.50
N ALA A 353 -33.97 -4.57 -9.64
CA ALA A 353 -34.77 -4.60 -10.86
C ALA A 353 -34.80 -6.00 -11.50
N LYS A 354 -33.76 -6.82 -11.27
CA LYS A 354 -33.62 -8.16 -11.84
C LYS A 354 -33.80 -9.28 -10.81
N GLY A 355 -33.85 -8.95 -9.51
CA GLY A 355 -33.85 -9.96 -8.45
C GLY A 355 -32.54 -10.74 -8.37
N GLU A 356 -31.50 -10.26 -9.03
CA GLU A 356 -30.19 -10.90 -9.10
C GLU A 356 -29.29 -10.34 -8.00
N CYS A 357 -28.57 -11.24 -7.33
CA CYS A 357 -27.43 -10.86 -6.52
C CYS A 357 -26.20 -11.65 -6.92
N VAL A 358 -25.06 -10.96 -6.90
CA VAL A 358 -23.77 -11.47 -7.29
C VAL A 358 -22.79 -11.16 -6.18
N CYS A 359 -22.05 -12.16 -5.73
CA CYS A 359 -20.93 -11.98 -4.83
C CYS A 359 -19.63 -12.16 -5.61
N ASP A 360 -18.74 -11.18 -5.50
CA ASP A 360 -17.42 -11.18 -6.11
C ASP A 360 -16.37 -10.68 -5.10
N THR A 361 -15.11 -10.66 -5.50
CA THR A 361 -14.02 -10.06 -4.72
C THR A 361 -14.23 -8.55 -4.62
N ALA A 362 -14.14 -7.99 -3.41
CA ALA A 362 -14.16 -6.55 -3.23
C ALA A 362 -12.98 -5.92 -3.94
N ILE A 363 -13.26 -5.08 -4.95
CA ILE A 363 -12.22 -4.46 -5.77
C ILE A 363 -11.26 -3.65 -4.90
N ALA A 364 -11.67 -3.03 -3.79
CA ALA A 364 -10.81 -2.20 -2.94
C ALA A 364 -10.70 -2.64 -1.47
N GLY A 365 -11.12 -3.87 -1.16
CA GLY A 365 -11.33 -4.30 0.23
C GLY A 365 -12.39 -3.44 0.95
N ASN A 366 -12.52 -3.59 2.26
CA ASN A 366 -13.28 -2.65 3.09
C ASN A 366 -12.35 -1.51 3.52
N MET A 367 -12.81 -0.27 3.41
CA MET A 367 -12.13 0.81 4.13
C MET A 367 -12.23 0.49 5.62
N HIS A 368 -11.09 0.35 6.29
CA HIS A 368 -11.04 0.01 7.70
C HIS A 368 -11.30 1.27 8.53
N ILE A 369 -11.82 1.09 9.76
CA ILE A 369 -12.06 2.21 10.69
C ILE A 369 -10.78 3.04 10.91
N ASP A 370 -9.63 2.36 10.89
CA ASP A 370 -8.32 2.95 11.08
C ASP A 370 -7.57 3.22 9.77
N SER A 371 -8.23 3.19 8.60
CA SER A 371 -7.54 3.36 7.31
C SER A 371 -6.66 4.61 7.25
N PHE A 372 -6.99 5.70 7.96
CA PHE A 372 -6.17 6.91 8.04
C PHE A 372 -5.71 7.22 9.48
N ALA A 373 -5.38 6.17 10.25
CA ALA A 373 -4.78 6.29 11.58
C ALA A 373 -3.29 5.89 11.59
N ALA A 374 -2.51 6.49 12.49
CA ALA A 374 -1.06 6.22 12.59
C ALA A 374 -0.75 4.80 13.11
N ASP A 375 -1.69 4.21 13.85
CA ASP A 375 -1.67 2.87 14.47
C ASP A 375 -2.54 1.86 13.71
N ALA A 376 -2.91 2.17 12.46
CA ALA A 376 -3.74 1.30 11.64
C ALA A 376 -3.18 -0.12 11.52
N LEU A 377 -4.05 -1.08 11.22
CA LEU A 377 -3.68 -2.35 10.56
C LEU A 377 -3.21 -2.06 9.13
N ASP A 378 -2.19 -1.23 8.99
CA ASP A 378 -1.39 -1.12 7.78
C ASP A 378 -0.29 -2.18 7.90
N PRO A 379 -0.42 -3.33 7.23
CA PRO A 379 0.56 -4.42 7.33
C PRO A 379 1.95 -3.98 6.87
N LEU A 380 2.04 -2.86 6.14
CA LEU A 380 3.29 -2.34 5.60
C LEU A 380 3.87 -1.18 6.42
N GLN A 381 3.08 -0.56 7.32
CA GLN A 381 3.48 0.61 8.14
C GLN A 381 4.31 1.64 7.35
N LEU A 382 3.88 1.92 6.12
CA LEU A 382 4.65 2.76 5.20
C LEU A 382 4.77 4.18 5.77
N PRO A 383 5.91 4.85 5.58
CA PRO A 383 6.02 6.28 5.83
C PRO A 383 5.32 7.09 4.72
N PRO A 384 4.99 8.37 4.96
CA PRO A 384 4.25 9.24 4.04
C PRO A 384 4.73 9.19 2.58
N GLU A 385 6.04 9.24 2.36
CA GLU A 385 6.69 9.27 1.05
C GLU A 385 6.58 7.94 0.27
N GLU A 386 6.08 6.88 0.92
CA GLU A 386 5.82 5.57 0.31
C GLU A 386 4.32 5.24 0.22
N GLY A 387 3.45 6.22 0.48
CA GLY A 387 2.00 6.00 0.52
C GLY A 387 1.48 5.68 1.91
N GLY A 388 2.30 5.87 2.94
CA GLY A 388 1.88 5.91 4.33
C GLY A 388 0.93 7.05 4.65
N LEU A 389 0.48 7.10 5.90
CA LEU A 389 -0.39 8.17 6.37
C LEU A 389 0.40 9.48 6.53
N ALA A 390 -0.04 10.51 5.82
CA ALA A 390 0.46 11.88 5.92
C ALA A 390 -0.63 12.83 6.43
N TYR A 391 -0.28 13.71 7.38
CA TYR A 391 -1.11 14.86 7.74
C TYR A 391 -0.71 16.06 6.88
N LEU A 392 -1.62 16.55 6.04
CA LEU A 392 -1.35 17.63 5.09
C LEU A 392 -1.67 19.03 5.64
N GLY A 393 -2.42 19.12 6.75
CA GLY A 393 -2.74 20.39 7.41
C GLY A 393 -4.22 20.56 7.68
N ARG A 394 -4.61 21.77 8.10
CA ARG A 394 -6.01 22.16 8.32
C ARG A 394 -6.46 23.10 7.21
N VAL A 395 -7.60 22.81 6.62
CA VAL A 395 -8.15 23.54 5.48
C VAL A 395 -9.56 24.02 5.73
N ARG A 396 -9.93 25.09 5.04
CA ARG A 396 -11.31 25.55 4.91
C ARG A 396 -11.76 25.32 3.48
N LEU A 397 -12.88 24.61 3.31
CA LEU A 397 -13.52 24.44 2.01
C LEU A 397 -14.79 25.26 1.94
N SER A 398 -14.95 26.03 0.88
CA SER A 398 -16.08 26.96 0.75
C SER A 398 -16.52 27.13 -0.71
N PRO A 399 -17.50 26.35 -1.19
CA PRO A 399 -18.23 25.27 -0.49
C PRO A 399 -17.54 23.89 -0.59
N ILE A 400 -17.95 22.93 0.25
CA ILE A 400 -17.47 21.52 0.26
C ILE A 400 -18.05 20.64 -0.87
N ASP A 401 -18.35 21.22 -2.03
CA ASP A 401 -18.89 20.55 -3.23
C ASP A 401 -20.05 19.54 -3.05
N ASP A 402 -20.80 19.65 -1.94
CA ASP A 402 -21.99 18.83 -1.65
C ASP A 402 -23.21 19.37 -2.41
N PRO A 403 -23.77 18.61 -3.38
CA PRO A 403 -24.96 19.05 -4.11
C PRO A 403 -26.19 19.23 -3.22
N SER A 404 -26.24 18.59 -2.05
CA SER A 404 -27.33 18.75 -1.09
C SER A 404 -27.17 19.96 -0.17
N ALA A 405 -25.97 20.57 -0.15
CA ALA A 405 -25.64 21.73 0.68
C ALA A 405 -24.64 22.64 -0.05
N PRO A 406 -25.06 23.30 -1.16
CA PRO A 406 -24.15 23.96 -2.09
C PRO A 406 -23.40 25.17 -1.51
N ASN A 407 -23.81 25.67 -0.35
CA ASN A 407 -23.18 26.80 0.36
C ASN A 407 -22.48 26.36 1.66
N ARG A 408 -22.34 25.05 1.91
CA ARG A 408 -21.73 24.55 3.14
C ARG A 408 -20.24 24.80 3.13
N THR A 409 -19.79 25.65 4.04
CA THR A 409 -18.38 25.83 4.40
C THR A 409 -18.00 24.85 5.50
N VAL A 410 -16.79 24.28 5.46
CA VAL A 410 -16.28 23.40 6.51
C VAL A 410 -14.84 23.74 6.86
N LEU A 411 -14.47 23.47 8.11
CA LEU A 411 -13.09 23.43 8.58
C LEU A 411 -12.71 21.95 8.77
N ALA A 412 -11.61 21.50 8.16
CA ALA A 412 -11.26 20.10 8.15
C ALA A 412 -9.76 19.85 8.32
N ASP A 413 -9.43 18.78 9.01
CA ASP A 413 -8.09 18.19 9.01
C ASP A 413 -7.93 17.30 7.78
N HIS A 414 -6.84 17.49 7.06
CA HIS A 414 -6.58 16.84 5.78
C HIS A 414 -5.50 15.78 5.91
N TRP A 415 -5.87 14.55 5.57
CA TRP A 415 -5.00 13.39 5.56
C TRP A 415 -4.82 12.85 4.15
N LEU A 416 -3.63 12.33 3.85
CA LEU A 416 -3.32 11.57 2.63
C LEU A 416 -2.86 10.18 3.05
N LYS A 417 -3.35 9.15 2.38
CA LYS A 417 -2.76 7.81 2.45
C LYS A 417 -2.85 7.16 1.09
N TRP A 418 -1.71 6.67 0.59
CA TRP A 418 -1.56 6.15 -0.76
C TRP A 418 -2.09 7.17 -1.79
N ALA A 419 -3.21 6.90 -2.46
CA ALA A 419 -3.83 7.81 -3.44
C ALA A 419 -5.05 8.59 -2.91
N PHE A 420 -5.40 8.39 -1.64
CA PHE A 420 -6.65 8.86 -1.06
C PHE A 420 -6.44 10.04 -0.14
N HIS A 421 -7.19 11.09 -0.41
CA HIS A 421 -7.33 12.28 0.42
C HIS A 421 -8.57 12.13 1.30
N PHE A 422 -8.41 12.38 2.59
CA PHE A 422 -9.44 12.19 3.60
C PHE A 422 -9.56 13.42 4.47
N LEU A 423 -10.76 13.99 4.51
CA LEU A 423 -11.07 15.17 5.31
C LEU A 423 -11.92 14.78 6.51
N VAL A 424 -11.47 15.20 7.68
CA VAL A 424 -12.16 15.00 8.96
C VAL A 424 -12.60 16.35 9.49
N ASP A 425 -13.84 16.43 9.97
CA ASP A 425 -14.38 17.66 10.53
C ASP A 425 -13.55 18.13 11.72
N ALA A 426 -13.04 19.36 11.65
CA ALA A 426 -12.20 19.97 12.66
C ALA A 426 -12.84 21.24 13.25
N ASP A 427 -14.10 21.55 12.91
CA ASP A 427 -14.83 22.65 13.50
C ASP A 427 -15.39 22.26 14.88
N PRO A 428 -14.93 22.88 15.99
CA PRO A 428 -15.42 22.57 17.33
C PRO A 428 -16.92 22.81 17.52
N ALA A 429 -17.53 23.67 16.70
CA ALA A 429 -18.95 23.95 16.75
C ALA A 429 -19.78 22.97 15.91
N SER A 430 -19.15 22.11 15.11
CA SER A 430 -19.85 21.21 14.22
C SER A 430 -20.39 19.97 14.95
N PRO A 431 -21.66 19.57 14.69
CA PRO A 431 -22.21 18.33 15.23
C PRO A 431 -21.53 17.07 14.68
N SER A 432 -20.71 17.21 13.63
CA SER A 432 -19.91 16.12 13.06
C SER A 432 -18.42 16.22 13.39
N LEU A 433 -18.00 17.01 14.39
CA LEU A 433 -16.60 17.10 14.82
C LEU A 433 -15.96 15.70 14.96
N GLY A 434 -14.80 15.52 14.32
CA GLY A 434 -14.06 14.27 14.31
C GLY A 434 -14.63 13.18 13.41
N LEU A 435 -15.70 13.45 12.65
CA LEU A 435 -16.26 12.53 11.67
C LEU A 435 -15.79 12.87 10.25
N PRO A 436 -15.80 11.87 9.35
CA PRO A 436 -15.43 12.09 7.96
C PRO A 436 -16.36 13.09 7.27
N LEU A 437 -15.78 14.02 6.53
CA LEU A 437 -16.48 14.96 5.66
C LEU A 437 -16.32 14.59 4.19
N ARG A 438 -15.13 14.10 3.80
CA ARG A 438 -14.83 13.85 2.39
C ARG A 438 -13.76 12.76 2.23
N LEU A 439 -13.93 11.93 1.21
CA LEU A 439 -12.93 11.00 0.71
C LEU A 439 -12.78 11.23 -0.80
N TYR A 440 -11.55 11.40 -1.26
CA TYR A 440 -11.25 11.60 -2.67
C TYR A 440 -10.06 10.76 -3.10
N GLY A 441 -10.21 10.03 -4.21
CA GLY A 441 -9.10 9.41 -4.94
C GLY A 441 -9.21 9.78 -6.41
N HIS A 442 -8.11 10.27 -6.99
CA HIS A 442 -8.11 10.84 -8.35
C HIS A 442 -8.50 9.82 -9.44
N LEU A 443 -8.28 8.51 -9.21
CA LEU A 443 -8.68 7.40 -10.11
C LEU A 443 -9.82 6.54 -9.58
N GLY A 444 -10.42 6.90 -8.46
CA GLY A 444 -11.41 6.06 -7.79
C GLY A 444 -12.69 6.81 -7.50
N VAL A 445 -12.84 7.19 -6.23
CA VAL A 445 -14.08 7.70 -5.67
C VAL A 445 -13.97 9.18 -5.30
N ARG A 446 -15.10 9.87 -5.35
CA ARG A 446 -15.34 11.12 -4.66
C ARG A 446 -16.56 10.91 -3.79
N GLN A 447 -16.38 10.93 -2.49
CA GLN A 447 -17.44 10.75 -1.51
C GLN A 447 -17.48 11.94 -0.56
N ILE A 448 -18.66 12.50 -0.37
CA ILE A 448 -18.93 13.62 0.53
C ILE A 448 -19.96 13.12 1.53
N PHE A 449 -19.60 13.16 2.81
CA PHE A 449 -20.39 12.59 3.89
C PHE A 449 -21.22 13.68 4.58
N SER A 450 -22.48 13.37 4.84
CA SER A 450 -23.38 14.25 5.59
C SER A 450 -24.38 13.44 6.43
N ASN A 451 -25.07 14.12 7.35
CA ASN A 451 -26.14 13.53 8.16
C ASN A 451 -25.71 12.26 8.93
N TRP A 452 -24.50 12.30 9.51
CA TRP A 452 -23.99 11.20 10.32
C TRP A 452 -24.94 10.87 11.48
N ARG A 453 -25.15 9.57 11.71
CA ARG A 453 -25.70 9.01 12.94
C ARG A 453 -24.76 7.91 13.42
N VAL A 454 -24.07 8.15 14.53
CA VAL A 454 -23.13 7.20 15.13
C VAL A 454 -23.90 6.21 16.01
N GLY A 455 -23.50 4.95 15.96
CA GLY A 455 -24.13 3.86 16.70
C GLY A 455 -24.54 2.71 15.80
N ASP A 456 -25.08 1.65 16.40
CA ASP A 456 -25.42 0.42 15.70
C ASP A 456 -26.49 0.63 14.62
N PRO A 457 -26.16 0.47 13.32
CA PRO A 457 -27.12 0.65 12.23
C PRO A 457 -28.22 -0.41 12.21
N THR A 458 -28.04 -1.55 12.90
CA THR A 458 -29.06 -2.61 12.93
C THR A 458 -30.32 -2.18 13.68
N LYS A 459 -30.22 -1.20 14.58
CA LYS A 459 -31.38 -0.63 15.29
C LYS A 459 -32.36 0.07 14.36
N GLU A 460 -31.85 0.70 13.30
CA GLU A 460 -32.69 1.34 12.28
C GLU A 460 -33.01 0.39 11.13
N LYS A 461 -32.06 -0.48 10.77
CA LYS A 461 -32.16 -1.42 9.66
C LYS A 461 -31.68 -2.81 10.08
N PRO A 462 -32.55 -3.65 10.68
CA PRO A 462 -32.15 -4.96 11.21
C PRO A 462 -31.55 -5.92 10.18
N ASP A 463 -31.86 -5.74 8.89
CA ASP A 463 -31.35 -6.53 7.77
C ASP A 463 -30.14 -5.89 7.06
N VAL A 464 -29.51 -4.86 7.65
CA VAL A 464 -28.44 -4.08 7.00
C VAL A 464 -27.29 -4.95 6.51
N TRP A 465 -26.94 -6.03 7.22
CA TRP A 465 -25.85 -6.94 6.85
C TRP A 465 -26.32 -8.23 6.17
N ARG A 466 -27.63 -8.41 5.97
CA ARG A 466 -28.17 -9.66 5.42
C ARG A 466 -27.84 -9.79 3.94
N VAL A 467 -27.11 -10.84 3.60
CA VAL A 467 -26.87 -11.25 2.21
C VAL A 467 -28.09 -12.04 1.72
N PRO A 468 -28.67 -11.72 0.55
CA PRO A 468 -29.79 -12.50 0.02
C PRO A 468 -29.40 -13.96 -0.26
N ALA A 469 -30.34 -14.88 -0.07
CA ALA A 469 -30.12 -16.28 -0.45
C ALA A 469 -30.03 -16.42 -1.98
N GLY A 470 -29.25 -17.40 -2.44
CA GLY A 470 -29.13 -17.71 -3.87
C GLY A 470 -28.25 -16.75 -4.68
N CYS A 471 -27.41 -15.94 -4.03
CA CYS A 471 -26.44 -15.11 -4.77
C CYS A 471 -25.46 -15.96 -5.56
N LYS A 472 -25.20 -15.55 -6.81
CA LYS A 472 -24.18 -16.16 -7.64
C LYS A 472 -22.81 -15.86 -7.03
N VAL A 473 -22.09 -16.90 -6.63
CA VAL A 473 -20.72 -16.81 -6.10
C VAL A 473 -19.73 -16.82 -7.26
N LEU A 474 -18.96 -15.74 -7.42
CA LEU A 474 -17.92 -15.62 -8.45
C LEU A 474 -16.49 -15.71 -7.90
N ALA A 475 -16.31 -15.54 -6.60
CA ALA A 475 -15.00 -15.49 -5.96
C ALA A 475 -14.92 -16.33 -4.69
N GLU A 476 -13.72 -16.77 -4.33
CA GLU A 476 -13.48 -17.58 -3.13
C GLU A 476 -13.82 -16.83 -1.84
N ALA A 477 -13.50 -15.52 -1.79
CA ALA A 477 -13.78 -14.64 -0.65
C ALA A 477 -15.26 -14.63 -0.25
N CYS A 478 -16.16 -15.00 -1.16
CA CYS A 478 -17.60 -15.06 -0.94
C CYS A 478 -18.07 -16.33 -0.24
N LYS A 479 -17.28 -17.42 -0.23
CA LYS A 479 -17.72 -18.70 0.36
C LYS A 479 -17.98 -18.60 1.86
N GLU A 480 -17.24 -17.75 2.57
CA GLU A 480 -17.43 -17.48 4.00
C GLU A 480 -18.78 -16.77 4.30
N PHE A 481 -19.38 -16.11 3.30
CA PHE A 481 -20.53 -15.21 3.51
C PHE A 481 -21.81 -15.65 2.78
N VAL A 482 -21.70 -16.47 1.74
CA VAL A 482 -22.87 -17.01 1.02
C VAL A 482 -23.28 -18.34 1.68
N GLY A 483 -24.13 -18.26 2.69
CA GLY A 483 -24.63 -19.41 3.45
C GLY A 483 -24.80 -19.16 4.95
N SER A 484 -24.14 -18.13 5.48
CA SER A 484 -24.35 -17.66 6.86
C SER A 484 -25.68 -16.91 6.96
N THR A 485 -26.76 -17.69 7.08
CA THR A 485 -28.08 -17.20 7.51
C THR A 485 -28.10 -16.78 8.98
N GLU A 486 -27.02 -17.04 9.72
CA GLU A 486 -26.91 -16.67 11.12
C GLU A 486 -26.62 -15.17 11.28
N ALA A 487 -27.69 -14.47 11.65
CA ALA A 487 -27.62 -13.31 12.51
C ALA A 487 -26.81 -13.64 13.77
N ALA A 488 -25.49 -13.47 13.71
CA ALA A 488 -24.66 -13.47 14.91
C ALA A 488 -24.63 -12.03 15.47
N SER A 489 -25.45 -11.87 16.51
CA SER A 489 -25.41 -10.87 17.58
C SER A 489 -24.07 -10.15 17.79
#